data_AF-A0A3M1Z611-F1
#
_entry.id   AF-A0A3M1Z611-F1
#
_cell.length_a   1.000
_cell.length_b   1.000
_cell.length_c   1.000
_cell.angle_alpha   90.00
_cell.angle_beta   90.00
_cell.angle_gamma   90.00
#
_symmetry.space_group_name_H-M   'P 1'
#
loop_
_entity.id
_entity.type
_entity.pdbx_description
1 polymer ?
#
loop_
_entity_poly.entity_id
_entity_poly.type
_entity_poly.pdbx_seq_one_letter_code
_entity_poly.pdbx_strand_id
1 'polypeptide(L)'
;MFLLFGWRAHLQNECGIVERISHPIDTETWRLVQSFSAASPRHQGRFHTGEDWYGGRGMSAGSPVRAIANGRVTYSSPSGWGRDGGVIIIEHTFPDGSIAYSQYGHLGEGGIDSFPPRLSCVEAGQIIGVVGDARPAP
;
A
#
# COMPACT_ATOMS: atom_id res chain seq x y z
N MET A 1 13.14 18.90 -37.86
CA MET A 1 12.55 19.48 -36.64
C MET A 1 11.36 18.61 -36.26
N PHE A 2 11.54 17.66 -35.33
CA PHE A 2 10.46 16.82 -34.84
C PHE A 2 9.96 17.40 -33.52
N LEU A 3 8.70 17.83 -33.52
CA LEU A 3 7.99 18.31 -32.33
C LEU A 3 7.47 17.09 -31.56
N LEU A 4 8.17 16.72 -30.47
CA LEU A 4 7.70 15.73 -29.50
C LEU A 4 6.73 16.40 -28.52
N PHE A 5 5.51 16.68 -28.97
CA PHE A 5 4.39 16.98 -28.07
C PHE A 5 3.71 15.67 -27.67
N GLY A 6 3.64 15.36 -26.37
CA GLY A 6 2.59 14.48 -25.82
C GLY A 6 3.00 13.23 -25.03
N TRP A 7 4.26 12.85 -24.92
CA TRP A 7 4.62 11.49 -24.45
C TRP A 7 4.58 11.25 -22.93
N ARG A 8 4.25 12.24 -22.10
CA ARG A 8 4.25 12.03 -20.63
C ARG A 8 2.94 11.48 -20.07
N ALA A 9 1.82 11.62 -20.77
CA ALA A 9 0.52 11.12 -20.28
C ALA A 9 0.27 9.63 -20.60
N HIS A 10 1.03 9.04 -21.53
CA HIS A 10 0.68 7.73 -22.10
C HIS A 10 1.18 6.53 -21.28
N LEU A 11 2.21 6.70 -20.45
CA LEU A 11 2.84 5.59 -19.70
C LEU A 11 2.12 5.18 -18.40
N GLN A 12 1.09 5.92 -17.96
CA GLN A 12 0.28 5.60 -16.78
C GLN A 12 -1.03 4.87 -17.15
N ASN A 13 -1.59 5.12 -18.35
CA ASN A 13 -2.81 4.46 -18.82
C ASN A 13 -2.67 2.94 -18.99
N GLU A 14 -1.44 2.41 -19.06
CA GLU A 14 -1.21 0.97 -19.19
C GLU A 14 -1.63 0.17 -17.95
N CYS A 15 -1.61 0.79 -16.76
CA CYS A 15 -1.99 0.13 -15.50
C CYS A 15 -3.45 0.38 -15.09
N GLY A 16 -4.25 0.96 -15.99
CA GLY A 16 -5.63 1.33 -15.73
C GLY A 16 -5.77 2.58 -14.85
N ILE A 17 -6.98 3.14 -14.86
CA ILE A 17 -7.37 4.27 -13.99
C ILE A 17 -8.14 3.75 -12.76
N VAL A 18 -8.27 4.61 -11.74
CA VAL A 18 -9.10 4.33 -10.57
C VAL A 18 -10.58 4.32 -10.96
N GLU A 19 -11.21 3.17 -10.84
CA GLU A 19 -12.67 3.01 -11.01
C GLU A 19 -13.39 2.86 -9.67
N ARG A 20 -12.67 2.34 -8.66
CA ARG A 20 -13.14 2.14 -7.28
C ARG A 20 -11.97 2.22 -6.31
N ILE A 21 -12.29 2.58 -5.07
CA ILE A 21 -11.39 2.51 -3.93
C ILE A 21 -12.01 1.57 -2.91
N SER A 22 -11.22 0.66 -2.35
CA SER A 22 -11.65 -0.31 -1.35
C SER A 22 -10.65 -0.39 -0.20
N HIS A 23 -11.06 -0.94 0.94
CA HIS A 23 -10.11 -1.19 2.02
C HIS A 23 -9.09 -2.27 1.61
N PRO A 24 -7.83 -2.18 2.09
CA PRO A 24 -6.79 -3.15 1.74
C PRO A 24 -6.92 -4.48 2.51
N ILE A 25 -7.86 -4.52 3.46
CA ILE A 25 -8.16 -5.59 4.42
C ILE A 25 -9.69 -5.62 4.64
N ASP A 26 -10.20 -6.71 5.20
CA ASP A 26 -11.62 -6.86 5.50
C ASP A 26 -12.01 -6.14 6.80
N THR A 27 -12.79 -5.07 6.69
CA THR A 27 -13.17 -4.23 7.83
C THR A 27 -14.28 -4.83 8.71
N GLU A 28 -14.88 -5.96 8.33
CA GLU A 28 -15.79 -6.70 9.20
C GLU A 28 -15.03 -7.54 10.24
N THR A 29 -13.81 -7.97 9.90
CA THR A 29 -12.96 -8.81 10.75
C THR A 29 -11.77 -8.08 11.36
N TRP A 30 -11.43 -6.91 10.81
CA TRP A 30 -10.35 -6.05 11.31
C TRP A 30 -10.89 -4.78 11.95
N ARG A 31 -10.19 -4.30 12.96
CA ARG A 31 -10.50 -3.01 13.60
C ARG A 31 -9.38 -2.01 13.41
N LEU A 32 -9.74 -0.75 13.23
CA LEU A 32 -8.82 0.38 13.27
C LEU A 32 -8.29 0.54 14.69
N VAL A 33 -6.97 0.52 14.87
CA VAL A 33 -6.29 0.69 16.17
C VAL A 33 -5.53 2.00 16.28
N GLN A 34 -5.14 2.59 15.16
CA GLN A 34 -4.53 3.92 15.14
C GLN A 34 -4.95 4.68 13.87
N SER A 35 -5.74 5.73 14.03
CA SER A 35 -6.20 6.55 12.89
C SER A 35 -5.11 7.47 12.35
N PHE A 36 -5.34 8.00 11.15
CA PHE A 36 -4.57 9.12 10.61
C PHE A 36 -4.63 10.33 11.54
N SER A 37 -3.52 11.05 11.65
CA SER A 37 -3.37 12.21 12.54
C SER A 37 -3.59 11.92 14.04
N ALA A 38 -3.59 10.65 14.46
CA ALA A 38 -3.55 10.32 15.89
C ALA A 38 -2.22 10.79 16.48
N ALA A 39 -2.25 11.58 17.56
CA ALA A 39 -1.05 11.98 18.27
C ALA A 39 -0.49 10.79 19.07
N SER A 40 0.81 10.54 18.96
CA SER A 40 1.46 9.45 19.68
C SER A 40 2.28 9.98 20.87
N PRO A 41 1.90 9.65 22.12
CA PRO A 41 2.72 9.95 23.29
C PRO A 41 4.11 9.30 23.20
N ARG A 42 4.17 8.08 22.63
CA ARG A 42 5.41 7.34 22.38
C ARG A 42 6.36 8.09 21.43
N HIS A 43 5.82 8.86 20.49
CA HIS A 43 6.60 9.66 19.55
C HIS A 43 6.54 11.16 19.86
N GLN A 44 6.51 11.54 21.15
CA GLN A 44 6.61 12.94 21.60
C GLN A 44 5.49 13.84 21.03
N GLY A 45 4.29 13.29 20.89
CA GLY A 45 3.14 14.01 20.34
C GLY A 45 3.12 14.14 18.82
N ARG A 46 4.07 13.50 18.09
CA ARG A 46 4.01 13.46 16.62
C ARG A 46 2.77 12.72 16.14
N PHE A 47 2.27 13.15 14.99
CA PHE A 47 1.05 12.65 14.39
C PHE A 47 1.30 11.45 13.48
N HIS A 48 0.41 10.48 13.54
CA HIS A 48 0.43 9.30 12.68
C HIS A 48 0.11 9.66 11.22
N THR A 49 0.92 9.18 10.28
CA THR A 49 0.80 9.48 8.84
C THR A 49 -0.01 8.44 8.07
N GLY A 50 -0.69 7.52 8.74
CA GLY A 50 -1.48 6.46 8.12
C GLY A 50 -2.56 5.91 9.03
N GLU A 51 -3.07 4.73 8.72
CA GLU A 51 -4.01 3.98 9.54
C GLU A 51 -3.45 2.60 9.85
N ASP A 52 -3.49 2.22 11.13
CA ASP A 52 -3.12 0.87 11.57
C ASP A 52 -4.38 0.06 11.84
N TRP A 53 -4.45 -1.11 11.21
CA TRP A 53 -5.55 -2.05 11.33
C TRP A 53 -5.06 -3.35 12.02
N TYR A 54 -5.94 -3.97 12.81
CA TYR A 54 -5.61 -5.15 13.59
C TYR A 54 -6.71 -6.22 13.53
N GLY A 55 -6.35 -7.41 13.06
CA GLY A 55 -7.26 -8.57 12.94
C GLY A 55 -7.41 -9.40 14.22
N GLY A 56 -6.74 -9.02 15.32
CA GLY A 56 -6.74 -9.78 16.57
C GLY A 56 -5.42 -10.49 16.88
N ARG A 57 -5.26 -10.92 18.14
CA ARG A 57 -4.01 -11.50 18.65
C ARG A 57 -3.74 -12.84 17.97
N GLY A 58 -2.61 -12.95 17.29
CA GLY A 58 -2.23 -14.15 16.53
C GLY A 58 -2.98 -14.33 15.20
N MET A 59 -3.84 -13.38 14.82
CA MET A 59 -4.69 -13.48 13.63
C MET A 59 -4.25 -12.54 12.50
N SER A 60 -3.40 -11.54 12.80
CA SER A 60 -3.01 -10.53 11.82
C SER A 60 -1.96 -11.05 10.84
N ALA A 61 -0.86 -11.62 11.35
CA ALA A 61 0.26 -12.07 10.52
C ALA A 61 -0.17 -13.12 9.49
N GLY A 62 0.32 -12.99 8.25
CA GLY A 62 -0.04 -13.85 7.13
C GLY A 62 -1.38 -13.51 6.47
N SER A 63 -2.16 -12.58 7.00
CA SER A 63 -3.41 -12.17 6.37
C SER A 63 -3.15 -11.37 5.08
N PRO A 64 -3.94 -11.58 4.02
CA PRO A 64 -3.72 -10.94 2.73
C PRO A 64 -3.96 -9.43 2.80
N VAL A 65 -3.05 -8.67 2.17
CA VAL A 65 -3.19 -7.23 1.93
C VAL A 65 -3.42 -7.00 0.45
N ARG A 66 -4.46 -6.22 0.13
CA ARG A 66 -4.93 -5.99 -1.23
C ARG A 66 -4.67 -4.56 -1.69
N ALA A 67 -4.38 -4.39 -2.97
CA ALA A 67 -4.33 -3.06 -3.59
C ALA A 67 -5.70 -2.39 -3.53
N ILE A 68 -5.77 -1.15 -3.03
CA ILE A 68 -7.04 -0.43 -2.84
C ILE A 68 -7.71 -0.03 -4.16
N ALA A 69 -6.92 0.10 -5.23
CA ALA A 69 -7.34 0.53 -6.56
C ALA A 69 -6.31 0.07 -7.61
N ASN A 70 -6.68 0.17 -8.90
CA ASN A 70 -5.75 -0.05 -10.02
C ASN A 70 -4.58 0.95 -9.92
N GLY A 71 -3.38 0.51 -10.26
CA GLY A 71 -2.24 1.43 -10.26
C GLY A 71 -0.92 0.78 -10.62
N ARG A 72 0.14 1.59 -10.55
CA ARG A 72 1.51 1.19 -10.85
C ARG A 72 2.34 1.21 -9.58
N VAL A 73 3.08 0.14 -9.33
CA VAL A 73 4.00 0.05 -8.19
C VAL A 73 5.17 1.02 -8.40
N THR A 74 5.37 1.97 -7.50
CA THR A 74 6.47 2.95 -7.55
C THR A 74 7.60 2.62 -6.60
N TYR A 75 7.30 1.87 -5.54
CA TYR A 75 8.26 1.34 -4.58
C TYR A 75 7.82 -0.07 -4.14
N SER A 76 8.77 -0.99 -4.02
CA SER A 76 8.54 -2.35 -3.54
C SER A 76 9.82 -2.89 -2.89
N SER A 77 9.77 -3.14 -1.59
CA SER A 77 10.91 -3.69 -0.86
C SER A 77 10.44 -4.49 0.36
N PRO A 78 10.77 -5.79 0.47
CA PRO A 78 10.53 -6.60 1.66
C PRO A 78 11.20 -6.08 2.93
N SER A 79 12.21 -5.21 2.80
CA SER A 79 12.95 -4.61 3.91
C SER A 79 12.86 -3.07 3.93
N GLY A 80 11.83 -2.50 3.31
CA GLY A 80 11.67 -1.05 3.14
C GLY A 80 11.60 -0.25 4.46
N TRP A 81 11.17 -0.89 5.55
CA TRP A 81 11.23 -0.33 6.91
C TRP A 81 12.19 -1.10 7.85
N GLY A 82 13.20 -1.75 7.27
CA GLY A 82 14.20 -2.50 8.03
C GLY A 82 13.57 -3.62 8.84
N ARG A 83 13.58 -3.49 10.17
CA ARG A 83 13.04 -4.51 11.09
C ARG A 83 11.52 -4.55 11.14
N ASP A 84 10.86 -3.46 10.72
CA ASP A 84 9.41 -3.34 10.76
C ASP A 84 8.74 -3.91 9.50
N GLY A 85 9.53 -4.50 8.59
CA GLY A 85 9.05 -5.26 7.45
C GLY A 85 9.01 -4.48 6.14
N GLY A 86 8.20 -5.01 5.22
CA GLY A 86 8.12 -4.58 3.85
C GLY A 86 7.25 -3.35 3.63
N VAL A 87 7.57 -2.64 2.56
CA VAL A 87 6.82 -1.47 2.10
C VAL A 87 6.53 -1.60 0.60
N ILE A 88 5.30 -1.30 0.23
CA ILE A 88 4.87 -1.11 -1.16
C ILE A 88 4.22 0.26 -1.26
N ILE A 89 4.53 0.99 -2.34
CA ILE A 89 3.86 2.25 -2.70
C ILE A 89 3.29 2.10 -4.11
N ILE A 90 2.02 2.42 -4.28
CA ILE A 90 1.31 2.36 -5.57
C ILE A 90 0.87 3.78 -5.95
N GLU A 91 1.16 4.18 -7.17
CA GLU A 91 0.64 5.37 -7.84
C GLU A 91 -0.68 5.05 -8.55
N HIS A 92 -1.68 5.88 -8.32
CA HIS A 92 -3.02 5.74 -8.86
C HIS A 92 -3.37 6.96 -9.72
N THR A 93 -3.82 6.73 -10.95
CA THR A 93 -4.32 7.79 -11.84
C THR A 93 -5.84 7.79 -11.83
N PHE A 94 -6.45 8.91 -11.47
CA PHE A 94 -7.90 9.10 -11.47
C PHE A 94 -8.43 9.46 -12.87
N PRO A 95 -9.74 9.32 -13.12
CA PRO A 95 -10.34 9.67 -14.42
C PRO A 95 -10.11 11.12 -14.86
N ASP A 96 -9.91 12.04 -13.92
CA ASP A 96 -9.60 13.45 -14.19
C ASP A 96 -8.09 13.72 -14.42
N GLY A 97 -7.27 12.66 -14.39
CA GLY A 97 -5.81 12.73 -14.51
C GLY A 97 -5.08 13.12 -13.23
N SER A 98 -5.79 13.33 -12.11
CA SER A 98 -5.15 13.54 -10.82
C SER A 98 -4.46 12.26 -10.33
N ILE A 99 -3.41 12.45 -9.51
CA ILE A 99 -2.59 11.35 -8.99
C ILE A 99 -2.72 11.28 -7.47
N ALA A 100 -2.92 10.06 -6.95
CA ALA A 100 -2.74 9.77 -5.53
C ALA A 100 -1.81 8.57 -5.34
N TYR A 101 -1.25 8.45 -4.14
CA TYR A 101 -0.43 7.31 -3.75
C TYR A 101 -1.07 6.59 -2.57
N SER A 102 -1.02 5.26 -2.60
CA SER A 102 -1.25 4.44 -1.42
C SER A 102 0.06 3.81 -0.97
N GLN A 103 0.28 3.77 0.34
CA GLN A 103 1.43 3.15 0.98
C GLN A 103 0.96 2.03 1.89
N TYR A 104 1.59 0.87 1.77
CA TYR A 104 1.31 -0.33 2.53
C TYR A 104 2.56 -0.68 3.30
N GLY A 105 2.42 -0.73 4.62
CA GLY A 105 3.50 -0.92 5.55
C GLY A 105 3.39 -2.23 6.32
N HIS A 106 4.46 -2.59 7.03
CA HIS A 106 4.51 -3.80 7.86
C HIS A 106 4.18 -5.08 7.08
N LEU A 107 4.54 -5.14 5.80
CA LEU A 107 4.25 -6.28 4.95
C LEU A 107 5.27 -7.40 5.13
N GLY A 108 4.84 -8.63 4.89
CA GLY A 108 5.69 -9.79 4.66
C GLY A 108 5.31 -10.48 3.36
N GLU A 109 6.18 -11.35 2.86
CA GLU A 109 5.93 -12.15 1.65
C GLU A 109 5.15 -13.45 1.95
N GLY A 110 4.97 -13.82 3.21
CA GLY A 110 4.45 -15.13 3.63
C GLY A 110 3.17 -15.58 2.92
N GLY A 111 3.29 -16.53 1.99
CA GLY A 111 2.16 -17.10 1.24
C GLY A 111 1.96 -16.55 -0.17
N ILE A 112 2.77 -15.56 -0.59
CA ILE A 112 2.89 -15.12 -1.99
C ILE A 112 4.35 -15.32 -2.46
N ASP A 113 4.56 -15.46 -3.78
CA ASP A 113 5.91 -15.73 -4.32
C ASP A 113 6.89 -14.58 -4.07
N SER A 114 6.43 -13.34 -4.24
CA SER A 114 7.19 -12.10 -3.99
C SER A 114 6.26 -10.89 -4.03
N PHE A 115 6.74 -9.74 -3.52
CA PHE A 115 6.05 -8.47 -3.75
C PHE A 115 5.98 -8.12 -5.25
N PRO A 116 4.91 -7.44 -5.70
CA PRO A 116 4.84 -6.97 -7.09
C PRO A 116 6.05 -6.06 -7.39
N PRO A 117 6.75 -6.28 -8.51
CA PRO A 117 7.97 -5.55 -8.81
C PRO A 117 7.68 -4.09 -9.14
N ARG A 118 8.67 -3.22 -8.88
CA ARG A 118 8.57 -1.81 -9.25
C ARG A 118 8.28 -1.67 -10.75
N LEU A 119 7.40 -0.73 -11.09
CA LEU A 119 6.85 -0.46 -12.42
C LEU A 119 5.81 -1.47 -12.93
N SER A 120 5.51 -2.55 -12.19
CA SER A 120 4.39 -3.43 -12.56
C SER A 120 3.04 -2.77 -12.28
N CYS A 121 2.04 -3.19 -13.04
CA CYS A 121 0.65 -2.86 -12.78
C CYS A 121 0.07 -3.80 -11.72
N VAL A 122 -0.87 -3.28 -10.95
CA VAL A 122 -1.72 -4.07 -10.04
C VAL A 122 -3.17 -3.68 -10.22
N GLU A 123 -4.05 -4.66 -10.10
CA GLU A 123 -5.49 -4.45 -10.20
C GLU A 123 -6.10 -4.20 -8.80
N ALA A 124 -7.19 -3.45 -8.76
CA ALA A 124 -7.95 -3.19 -7.54
C ALA A 124 -8.45 -4.52 -6.92
N GLY A 125 -8.00 -4.82 -5.70
CA GLY A 125 -8.30 -6.06 -4.97
C GLY A 125 -7.25 -7.17 -5.12
N GLN A 126 -6.25 -6.99 -5.99
CA GLN A 126 -5.11 -7.90 -6.12
C GLN A 126 -4.34 -7.99 -4.79
N ILE A 127 -3.98 -9.21 -4.38
CA ILE A 127 -3.10 -9.41 -3.22
C ILE A 127 -1.69 -8.93 -3.60
N ILE A 128 -1.15 -8.00 -2.83
CA ILE A 128 0.16 -7.38 -3.05
C ILE A 128 1.19 -7.76 -1.97
N GLY A 129 0.72 -8.36 -0.89
CA GLY A 129 1.51 -8.73 0.28
C GLY A 129 0.64 -9.48 1.27
N VAL A 130 1.27 -9.91 2.36
CA VAL A 130 0.56 -10.26 3.58
C VAL A 130 0.99 -9.33 4.71
N VAL A 131 0.20 -9.27 5.77
CA VAL A 131 0.62 -8.62 7.01
C VAL A 131 1.81 -9.38 7.56
N GLY A 132 2.92 -8.70 7.77
CA GLY A 132 4.14 -9.26 8.32
C GLY A 132 4.01 -9.56 9.81
N ASP A 133 4.85 -10.47 10.30
CA ASP A 133 5.06 -10.66 11.74
C ASP A 133 6.05 -9.61 12.27
N ALA A 134 5.70 -8.33 12.06
CA ALA A 134 6.50 -7.22 12.52
C ALA A 134 6.43 -7.19 14.06
N ARG A 135 7.59 -7.33 14.71
CA ARG A 135 7.65 -7.24 16.17
C ARG A 135 7.23 -5.84 16.61
N PRO A 136 6.49 -5.69 17.72
CA PRO A 136 6.27 -4.38 18.31
C PRO A 136 7.62 -3.71 18.55
N ALA A 137 7.75 -2.45 18.13
CA ALA A 137 8.94 -1.68 18.44
C ALA A 137 9.14 -1.63 19.98
N PRO A 138 10.38 -1.80 20.50
CA PRO A 138 10.67 -1.88 21.94
C PRO A 138 10.10 -0.74 22.77
#